data_AF-A0A7X9BGX7-F1
#
_entry.id   AF-A0A7X9BGX7-F1
#
_cell.length_a   1.000
_cell.length_b   1.000
_cell.length_c   1.000
_cell.angle_alpha   90.00
_cell.angle_beta   90.00
_cell.angle_gamma   90.00
#
_symmetry.space_group_name_H-M   'P 1'
#
loop_
_entity.id
_entity.type
_entity.pdbx_description
1 polymer ?
#
loop_
_entity_poly.entity_id
_entity_poly.type
_entity_poly.pdbx_seq_one_letter_code
_entity_poly.pdbx_strand_id
1 'polypeptide(L)'
;MTLAWLWPWAAVALLVAAVALVVVIVAVSVRRHRHDEGLRVFSLDDDLETEHASKLFHQWRLLNRGAVALLTVALLLAVALSARPAQVDADSERASSRDIVLCLDVSGSALPYDRQVIGTYRDLVRSFEGERIGLSIFNSTSRTVFPLTDDYELVTAQLDEAERLLRGVQSQDDIEAMSDEDYQRISDWLDGTQNRTNATSLIGDGLVSCAAMLPGFAYGSAPQTDGERNRAASIVLATDNVVSGDPTYTLGEALDLTAAVGIGVDGLYSGPRESEDGAESSDMRTLVESHGGVFLTQSSGDSIDDLVRRIDERRSDEQDEQTRSALVDAPGWWTLALAIAAGAWLVVSWRLRR
;
A
#
# COMPACT_ATOMS: atom_id res chain seq x y z
N MET A 1 11.92 -5.01 10.01
CA MET A 1 12.25 -5.94 8.90
C MET A 1 11.90 -7.35 9.33
N THR A 2 10.74 -7.84 8.91
CA THR A 2 10.28 -9.22 9.15
C THR A 2 10.74 -10.06 7.96
N LEU A 3 11.61 -11.05 8.20
CA LEU A 3 12.04 -11.98 7.15
C LEU A 3 10.99 -13.09 7.05
N ALA A 4 10.33 -13.22 5.90
CA ALA A 4 9.42 -14.32 5.63
C ALA A 4 10.08 -15.31 4.67
N TRP A 5 9.85 -16.61 4.91
CA TRP A 5 10.38 -17.70 4.08
C TRP A 5 9.22 -18.27 3.28
N LEU A 6 9.24 -18.14 1.96
CA LEU A 6 8.13 -18.59 1.11
C LEU A 6 8.02 -20.13 1.05
N TRP A 7 9.15 -20.85 1.20
CA TRP A 7 9.20 -22.31 1.07
C TRP A 7 9.89 -22.97 2.27
N PRO A 8 9.32 -22.85 3.49
CA PRO A 8 9.95 -23.41 4.69
C PRO A 8 10.10 -24.93 4.61
N TRP A 9 9.14 -25.61 3.96
CA TRP A 9 9.16 -27.06 3.76
C TRP A 9 10.23 -27.52 2.76
N ALA A 10 10.55 -26.70 1.74
CA ALA A 10 11.63 -27.02 0.82
C ALA A 10 12.99 -26.97 1.52
N ALA A 11 13.20 -26.02 2.43
CA ALA A 11 14.39 -25.94 3.27
C ALA A 11 14.56 -27.21 4.13
N VAL A 12 13.46 -27.66 4.76
CA VAL A 12 13.45 -28.90 5.56
C VAL A 12 13.75 -30.12 4.70
N ALA A 13 13.14 -30.24 3.52
CA ALA A 13 13.38 -31.36 2.61
C ALA A 13 14.84 -31.43 2.13
N LEU A 14 15.44 -30.29 1.78
CA LEU A 14 16.85 -30.20 1.38
C LEU A 14 17.80 -30.53 2.54
N LEU A 15 17.48 -30.09 3.76
CA LEU A 15 18.27 -30.41 4.95
C LEU A 15 18.24 -31.91 5.26
N VAL A 16 17.07 -32.56 5.15
CA VAL A 16 16.93 -34.01 5.30
C VAL A 16 17.74 -34.74 4.23
N ALA A 17 17.69 -34.30 2.97
CA ALA A 17 18.47 -34.89 1.88
C ALA A 17 19.99 -34.76 2.12
N ALA A 18 20.46 -33.62 2.60
CA ALA A 18 21.87 -33.40 2.93
C ALA A 18 22.34 -34.31 4.08
N VAL A 19 21.54 -34.44 5.15
CA VAL A 19 21.84 -35.34 6.26
C VAL A 19 21.87 -36.81 5.79
N ALA A 20 20.91 -37.23 4.97
CA ALA A 20 20.87 -38.58 4.41
C ALA A 20 22.13 -38.88 3.58
N LEU A 21 22.59 -37.94 2.76
CA LEU A 21 23.83 -38.08 1.98
C LEU A 21 25.06 -38.28 2.89
N VAL A 22 25.18 -37.48 3.95
CA VAL A 22 26.29 -37.60 4.92
C VAL A 22 26.26 -38.96 5.62
N VAL A 23 25.08 -39.41 6.05
CA VAL A 23 24.91 -40.73 6.70
C VAL A 23 25.31 -41.86 5.75
N VAL A 24 24.94 -41.79 4.47
CA VAL A 24 25.33 -42.78 3.46
C VAL A 24 26.85 -42.80 3.26
N ILE A 25 27.49 -41.62 3.16
CA ILE A 25 28.96 -41.53 3.00
C ILE A 25 29.66 -42.15 4.20
N VAL A 26 29.25 -41.82 5.43
CA VAL A 26 29.83 -42.36 6.67
C VAL A 26 29.59 -43.87 6.78
N ALA A 27 28.39 -44.36 6.45
CA ALA A 27 28.08 -45.78 6.47
C ALA A 27 28.95 -46.57 5.47
N VAL A 28 29.18 -46.02 4.27
CA VAL A 28 30.05 -46.63 3.25
C VAL A 28 31.52 -46.61 3.70
N SER A 29 32.00 -45.52 4.31
CA SER A 29 33.39 -45.44 4.78
C SER A 29 33.65 -46.38 5.95
N VAL A 30 32.72 -46.48 6.91
CA VAL A 30 32.84 -47.42 8.05
C VAL A 30 32.78 -48.87 7.57
N ARG A 31 31.91 -49.18 6.59
CA ARG A 31 31.88 -50.53 5.98
C ARG A 31 33.17 -50.88 5.26
N ARG A 32 33.81 -49.92 4.58
CA ARG A 32 35.13 -50.13 3.95
C ARG A 32 36.21 -50.40 4.99
N HIS A 33 36.29 -49.62 6.08
CA HIS A 33 37.27 -49.86 7.14
C HIS A 33 37.08 -51.18 7.89
N ARG A 34 35.83 -51.61 8.12
CA ARG A 34 35.57 -52.93 8.74
C ARG A 34 36.00 -54.11 7.88
N HIS A 35 36.17 -53.92 6.57
CA HIS A 35 36.64 -54.96 5.67
C HIS A 35 38.17 -55.13 5.69
N ASP A 36 38.91 -54.19 6.31
CA ASP A 36 40.37 -54.16 6.39
C ASP A 36 40.94 -54.68 7.74
N GLU A 37 40.10 -55.06 8.71
CA GLU A 37 40.56 -55.46 10.06
C GLU A 37 41.21 -56.86 10.14
N GLY A 38 41.41 -57.56 9.01
CA GLY A 38 41.91 -58.94 9.00
C GLY A 38 43.41 -59.14 8.72
N LEU A 39 44.12 -58.13 8.20
CA LEU A 39 45.51 -58.31 7.76
C LEU A 39 46.37 -57.12 8.21
N ARG A 40 47.45 -57.39 8.96
CA ARG A 40 48.52 -56.41 9.19
C ARG A 40 49.25 -56.17 7.88
N VAL A 41 48.76 -55.22 7.10
CA VAL A 41 49.47 -54.69 5.94
C VAL A 41 50.50 -53.69 6.45
N PHE A 42 51.75 -53.86 6.04
CA PHE A 42 52.79 -52.84 6.19
C PHE A 42 52.31 -51.62 5.39
N SER A 43 51.74 -50.62 6.05
CA SER A 43 51.27 -49.42 5.38
C SER A 43 52.47 -48.50 5.14
N LEU A 44 52.45 -47.77 4.03
CA LEU A 44 53.40 -46.70 3.77
C LEU A 44 53.39 -45.62 4.87
N ASP A 45 52.39 -45.61 5.76
CA ASP A 45 52.31 -44.67 6.90
C ASP A 45 53.47 -44.86 7.89
N ASP A 46 53.92 -46.10 8.14
CA ASP A 46 55.06 -46.36 9.05
C ASP A 46 56.39 -45.89 8.44
N ASP A 47 56.51 -45.86 7.11
CA ASP A 47 57.71 -45.42 6.37
C ASP A 47 57.72 -43.89 6.13
N LEU A 48 56.58 -43.23 6.33
CA LEU A 48 56.38 -41.78 6.24
C LEU A 48 56.50 -41.07 7.60
N GLU A 49 56.91 -41.77 8.68
CA GLU A 49 57.26 -41.17 9.98
C GLU A 49 58.62 -40.43 9.96
N THR A 50 58.84 -39.58 8.97
CA THR A 50 59.89 -38.56 9.02
C THR A 50 59.27 -37.22 9.43
N GLU A 51 60.03 -36.34 10.11
CA GLU A 51 59.50 -35.03 10.58
C GLU A 51 58.89 -34.18 9.45
N HIS A 52 59.40 -34.31 8.22
CA HIS A 52 58.90 -33.58 7.06
C HIS A 52 57.60 -34.16 6.49
N ALA A 53 57.52 -35.49 6.33
CA ALA A 53 56.34 -36.14 5.79
C ALA A 53 55.14 -36.07 6.75
N SER A 54 55.39 -36.21 8.06
CA SER A 54 54.36 -36.02 9.09
C SER A 54 53.78 -34.60 9.08
N LYS A 55 54.61 -33.55 8.94
CA LYS A 55 54.16 -32.15 8.83
C LYS A 55 53.28 -31.91 7.59
N LEU A 56 53.70 -32.45 6.43
CA LEU A 56 52.92 -32.34 5.19
C LEU A 56 51.59 -33.11 5.28
N PHE A 57 51.59 -34.27 5.93
CA PHE A 57 50.39 -35.08 6.14
C PHE A 57 49.40 -34.41 7.10
N HIS A 58 49.89 -33.78 8.17
CA HIS A 58 49.07 -32.94 9.06
C HIS A 58 48.50 -31.72 8.32
N GLN A 59 49.29 -31.03 7.49
CA GLN A 59 48.82 -29.93 6.66
C GLN A 59 47.76 -30.39 5.66
N TRP A 60 47.97 -31.53 5.00
CA TRP A 60 47.00 -32.12 4.07
C TRP A 60 45.69 -32.48 4.79
N ARG A 61 45.75 -33.13 5.96
CA ARG A 61 44.55 -33.42 6.76
C ARG A 61 43.81 -32.15 7.21
N LEU A 62 44.55 -31.10 7.59
CA LEU A 62 43.97 -29.82 8.00
C LEU A 62 43.28 -29.11 6.83
N LEU A 63 43.94 -29.04 5.67
CA LEU A 63 43.39 -28.46 4.44
C LEU A 63 42.19 -29.27 3.94
N ASN A 64 42.23 -30.60 4.02
CA ASN A 64 41.12 -31.46 3.62
C ASN A 64 39.90 -31.27 4.54
N ARG A 65 40.11 -31.20 5.87
CA ARG A 65 39.03 -30.86 6.81
C ARG A 65 38.48 -29.46 6.56
N GLY A 66 39.34 -28.48 6.26
CA GLY A 66 38.94 -27.13 5.89
C GLY A 66 38.11 -27.09 4.60
N ALA A 67 38.50 -27.86 3.58
CA ALA A 67 37.75 -28.00 2.33
C ALA A 67 36.36 -28.62 2.57
N VAL A 68 36.28 -29.70 3.35
CA VAL A 68 34.98 -30.31 3.68
C VAL A 68 34.10 -29.32 4.46
N ALA A 69 34.65 -28.60 5.43
CA ALA A 69 33.91 -27.60 6.19
C ALA A 69 33.39 -26.45 5.29
N LEU A 70 34.22 -25.90 4.42
CA LEU A 70 33.80 -24.85 3.48
C LEU A 70 32.71 -25.34 2.51
N LEU A 71 32.81 -26.58 2.04
CA LEU A 71 31.79 -27.18 1.18
C LEU A 71 30.45 -27.33 1.91
N THR A 72 30.48 -27.76 3.19
CA THR A 72 29.25 -27.86 3.99
C THR A 72 28.61 -26.49 4.24
N VAL A 73 29.41 -25.44 4.47
CA VAL A 73 28.91 -24.06 4.63
C VAL A 73 28.27 -23.56 3.34
N ALA A 74 28.93 -23.77 2.19
CA ALA A 74 28.37 -23.39 0.89
C ALA A 74 27.05 -24.13 0.60
N LEU A 75 26.96 -25.42 0.95
CA LEU A 75 25.72 -26.19 0.80
C LEU A 75 24.59 -25.62 1.66
N LEU A 76 24.85 -25.33 2.94
CA LEU A 76 23.86 -24.74 3.84
C LEU A 76 23.36 -23.38 3.35
N LEU A 77 24.27 -22.54 2.84
CA LEU A 77 23.92 -21.24 2.24
C LEU A 77 23.07 -21.40 0.98
N ALA A 78 23.38 -22.39 0.14
CA ALA A 78 22.58 -22.69 -1.05
C ALA A 78 21.17 -23.19 -0.66
N VAL A 79 21.04 -24.01 0.39
CA VAL A 79 19.73 -24.43 0.92
C VAL A 79 18.95 -23.22 1.43
N ALA A 80 19.59 -22.32 2.19
CA ALA A 80 18.95 -21.11 2.70
C ALA A 80 18.48 -20.18 1.56
N LEU A 81 19.28 -20.00 0.52
CA LEU A 81 18.91 -19.22 -0.67
C LEU A 81 17.77 -19.88 -1.47
N SER A 82 17.74 -21.21 -1.55
CA SER A 82 16.67 -21.95 -2.23
C SER A 82 15.32 -21.78 -1.56
N ALA A 83 15.31 -21.49 -0.26
CA ALA A 83 14.10 -21.22 0.49
C ALA A 83 13.55 -19.79 0.27
N ARG A 84 14.20 -19.02 -0.63
CA ARG A 84 13.82 -17.68 -1.07
C ARG A 84 13.53 -16.76 0.12
N PRO A 85 14.59 -16.29 0.82
CA PRO A 85 14.41 -15.25 1.83
C PRO A 85 13.79 -14.05 1.13
N ALA A 86 12.58 -13.71 1.51
CA ALA A 86 11.85 -12.59 0.95
C ALA A 86 11.64 -11.52 2.02
N GLN A 87 11.55 -10.29 1.53
CA GLN A 87 11.15 -9.15 2.33
C GLN A 87 9.86 -8.58 1.71
N VAL A 88 9.04 -7.98 2.56
CA VAL A 88 7.92 -7.18 2.09
C VAL A 88 8.50 -5.93 1.43
N ASP A 89 8.16 -5.72 0.16
CA ASP A 89 8.52 -4.49 -0.53
C ASP A 89 7.51 -3.40 -0.15
N ALA A 90 7.89 -2.58 0.84
CA ALA A 90 7.07 -1.49 1.36
C ALA A 90 6.71 -0.45 0.29
N ASP A 91 7.49 -0.33 -0.79
CA ASP A 91 7.17 0.59 -1.90
C ASP A 91 6.03 0.03 -2.77
N SER A 92 5.94 -1.29 -2.91
CA SER A 92 4.79 -1.95 -3.55
C SER A 92 3.53 -1.99 -2.67
N GLU A 93 3.71 -2.00 -1.35
CA GLU A 93 2.63 -1.92 -0.35
C GLU A 93 1.94 -0.54 -0.39
N ARG A 94 2.70 0.53 -0.62
CA ARG A 94 2.15 1.88 -0.89
C ARG A 94 1.39 1.95 -2.22
N ALA A 95 1.69 1.11 -3.19
CA ALA A 95 1.02 1.09 -4.49
C ALA A 95 -0.33 0.32 -4.49
N SER A 96 -0.70 -0.33 -3.38
CA SER A 96 -1.95 -1.08 -3.19
C SER A 96 -2.79 -0.50 -2.04
N SER A 97 -2.99 0.81 -2.07
CA SER A 97 -3.45 1.56 -0.89
C SER A 97 -4.94 1.88 -0.96
N ARG A 98 -5.39 2.71 -1.89
CA ARG A 98 -6.81 3.07 -2.17
C ARG A 98 -6.85 4.24 -3.16
N ASP A 99 -8.02 4.44 -3.76
CA ASP A 99 -8.38 5.63 -4.52
C ASP A 99 -9.42 6.44 -3.73
N ILE A 100 -9.10 7.69 -3.40
CA ILE A 100 -9.97 8.60 -2.64
C ILE A 100 -10.35 9.77 -3.53
N VAL A 101 -11.64 10.04 -3.69
CA VAL A 101 -12.12 11.27 -4.35
C VAL A 101 -12.76 12.19 -3.34
N LEU A 102 -12.21 13.40 -3.22
CA LEU A 102 -12.77 14.50 -2.45
C LEU A 102 -13.81 15.21 -3.33
N CYS A 103 -15.02 15.37 -2.82
CA CYS A 103 -16.15 15.93 -3.54
C CYS A 103 -16.69 17.14 -2.82
N LEU A 104 -16.44 18.31 -3.37
CA LEU A 104 -16.77 19.57 -2.72
C LEU A 104 -17.95 20.25 -3.43
N ASP A 105 -19.01 20.52 -2.67
CA ASP A 105 -20.13 21.34 -3.11
C ASP A 105 -19.74 22.82 -3.07
N VAL A 106 -19.59 23.44 -4.23
CA VAL A 106 -19.25 24.87 -4.36
C VAL A 106 -20.48 25.73 -4.68
N SER A 107 -21.67 25.25 -4.31
CA SER A 107 -22.90 26.03 -4.44
C SER A 107 -22.93 27.21 -3.49
N GLY A 108 -23.77 28.21 -3.78
CA GLY A 108 -23.79 29.45 -3.02
C GLY A 108 -24.12 29.29 -1.53
N SER A 109 -24.78 28.20 -1.12
CA SER A 109 -25.09 27.91 0.29
C SER A 109 -23.92 27.26 1.04
N ALA A 110 -23.10 26.47 0.35
CA ALA A 110 -21.94 25.76 0.91
C ALA A 110 -20.63 26.57 0.81
N LEU A 111 -20.47 27.40 -0.23
CA LEU A 111 -19.24 28.14 -0.54
C LEU A 111 -18.61 28.91 0.65
N PRO A 112 -19.39 29.56 1.55
CA PRO A 112 -18.81 30.24 2.72
C PRO A 112 -18.10 29.30 3.71
N TYR A 113 -18.42 28.01 3.69
CA TYR A 113 -17.89 26.99 4.59
C TYR A 113 -16.77 26.17 3.95
N ASP A 114 -16.61 26.21 2.63
CA ASP A 114 -15.66 25.40 1.88
C ASP A 114 -14.20 25.58 2.30
N ARG A 115 -13.82 26.77 2.77
CA ARG A 115 -12.47 27.00 3.33
C ARG A 115 -12.17 26.05 4.49
N GLN A 116 -13.16 25.84 5.38
CA GLN A 116 -13.01 24.97 6.54
C GLN A 116 -12.96 23.50 6.10
N VAL A 117 -13.81 23.13 5.13
CA VAL A 117 -13.82 21.80 4.52
C VAL A 117 -12.48 21.47 3.86
N ILE A 118 -11.89 22.40 3.10
CA ILE A 118 -10.58 22.22 2.48
C ILE A 118 -9.49 22.07 3.54
N GLY A 119 -9.61 22.77 4.67
CA GLY A 119 -8.75 22.54 5.84
C GLY A 119 -8.84 21.10 6.35
N THR A 120 -10.05 20.56 6.51
CA THR A 120 -10.27 19.15 6.87
C THR A 120 -9.71 18.18 5.83
N TYR A 121 -9.89 18.45 4.54
CA TYR A 121 -9.31 17.65 3.47
C TYR A 121 -7.79 17.65 3.50
N ARG A 122 -7.16 18.79 3.80
CA ARG A 122 -5.71 18.89 3.95
C ARG A 122 -5.21 18.04 5.11
N ASP A 123 -5.91 18.09 6.24
CA ASP A 123 -5.54 17.29 7.41
C ASP A 123 -5.74 15.79 7.16
N LEU A 124 -6.78 15.40 6.42
CA LEU A 124 -6.94 14.03 5.91
C LEU A 124 -5.78 13.61 5.01
N VAL A 125 -5.43 14.41 4.00
CA VAL A 125 -4.34 14.11 3.05
C VAL A 125 -3.00 13.93 3.75
N ARG A 126 -2.74 14.67 4.84
CA ARG A 126 -1.51 14.52 5.65
C ARG A 126 -1.41 13.18 6.38
N SER A 127 -2.54 12.53 6.65
CA SER A 127 -2.61 11.24 7.34
C SER A 127 -2.54 10.04 6.37
N PHE A 128 -2.72 10.29 5.08
CA PHE A 128 -2.74 9.26 4.05
C PHE A 128 -1.33 8.92 3.57
N GLU A 129 -1.06 7.62 3.41
CA GLU A 129 0.23 7.07 2.96
C GLU A 129 0.04 6.06 1.81
N GLY A 130 0.27 6.52 0.59
CA GLY A 130 0.28 5.71 -0.64
C GLY A 130 -1.01 5.79 -1.47
N GLU A 131 -2.11 6.33 -0.95
CA GLU A 131 -3.36 6.52 -1.68
C GLU A 131 -3.23 7.46 -2.87
N ARG A 132 -4.07 7.24 -3.89
CA ARG A 132 -4.29 8.27 -4.90
C ARG A 132 -5.48 9.12 -4.50
N ILE A 133 -5.35 10.42 -4.67
CA ILE A 133 -6.33 11.41 -4.26
C ILE A 133 -6.74 12.23 -5.48
N GLY A 134 -8.04 12.41 -5.66
CA GLY A 134 -8.62 13.33 -6.64
C GLY A 134 -9.51 14.36 -5.93
N LEU A 135 -9.68 15.54 -6.53
CA LEU A 135 -10.65 16.53 -6.07
C LEU A 135 -11.56 16.93 -7.23
N SER A 136 -12.86 16.85 -6.98
CA SER A 136 -13.90 17.34 -7.87
C SER A 136 -14.76 18.35 -7.12
N ILE A 137 -15.04 19.47 -7.78
CA ILE A 137 -15.99 20.48 -7.30
C ILE A 137 -17.27 20.38 -8.12
N PHE A 138 -18.42 20.60 -7.50
CA PHE A 138 -19.70 20.58 -8.21
C PHE A 138 -20.64 21.69 -7.74
N ASN A 139 -21.51 22.11 -8.64
CA ASN A 139 -22.67 22.93 -8.34
C ASN A 139 -23.83 22.49 -9.23
N SER A 140 -23.97 23.09 -10.42
CA SER A 140 -24.94 22.68 -11.44
C SER A 140 -24.34 21.73 -12.47
N THR A 141 -23.01 21.70 -12.51
CA THR A 141 -22.14 20.79 -13.25
C THR A 141 -20.90 20.52 -12.39
N SER A 142 -20.14 19.48 -12.73
CA SER A 142 -18.94 19.06 -12.01
C SER A 142 -17.67 19.40 -12.79
N ARG A 143 -16.60 19.72 -12.07
CA ARG A 143 -15.27 19.96 -12.62
C ARG A 143 -14.23 19.29 -11.73
N THR A 144 -13.34 18.54 -12.36
CA THR A 144 -12.14 18.02 -11.70
C THR A 144 -11.11 19.15 -11.50
N VAL A 145 -10.73 19.40 -10.25
CA VAL A 145 -9.66 20.34 -9.89
C VAL A 145 -8.30 19.70 -10.16
N PHE A 146 -8.11 18.48 -9.67
CA PHE A 146 -6.99 17.62 -10.03
C PHE A 146 -7.45 16.16 -10.14
N PRO A 147 -6.93 15.41 -11.12
CA PRO A 147 -7.28 14.01 -11.30
C PRO A 147 -6.67 13.16 -10.18
N LEU A 148 -7.10 11.91 -10.12
CA LEU A 148 -6.61 10.92 -9.19
C LEU A 148 -5.07 10.74 -9.31
N THR A 149 -4.32 11.12 -8.29
CA THR A 149 -2.85 11.12 -8.28
C THR A 149 -2.27 10.78 -6.91
N ASP A 150 -1.10 10.17 -6.88
CA ASP A 150 -0.27 9.92 -5.69
C ASP A 150 0.79 11.02 -5.46
N ASP A 151 0.77 12.11 -6.25
CA ASP A 151 1.62 13.28 -6.06
C ASP A 151 1.06 14.16 -4.93
N TYR A 152 1.44 13.85 -3.70
CA TYR A 152 1.04 14.60 -2.50
C TYR A 152 1.53 16.05 -2.49
N GLU A 153 2.63 16.37 -3.19
CA GLU A 153 3.10 17.75 -3.31
C GLU A 153 2.13 18.56 -4.17
N LEU A 154 1.71 17.99 -5.30
CA LEU A 154 0.68 18.58 -6.16
C LEU A 154 -0.65 18.73 -5.41
N VAL A 155 -1.13 17.67 -4.75
CA VAL A 155 -2.40 17.69 -4.00
C VAL A 155 -2.36 18.79 -2.93
N THR A 156 -1.29 18.84 -2.14
CA THR A 156 -1.13 19.85 -1.07
C THR A 156 -1.10 21.26 -1.66
N ALA A 157 -0.37 21.48 -2.75
CA ALA A 157 -0.28 22.78 -3.40
C ALA A 157 -1.65 23.27 -3.95
N GLN A 158 -2.44 22.36 -4.51
CA GLN A 158 -3.78 22.67 -5.02
C GLN A 158 -4.77 22.99 -3.89
N LEU A 159 -4.74 22.22 -2.80
CA LEU A 159 -5.55 22.51 -1.61
C LEU A 159 -5.14 23.83 -0.95
N ASP A 160 -3.83 24.13 -0.88
CA ASP A 160 -3.31 25.42 -0.38
C ASP A 160 -3.72 26.61 -1.26
N GLU A 161 -3.80 26.43 -2.58
CA GLU A 161 -4.34 27.46 -3.49
C GLU A 161 -5.83 27.65 -3.28
N ALA A 162 -6.60 26.56 -3.19
CA ALA A 162 -8.05 26.63 -2.96
C ALA A 162 -8.38 27.30 -1.61
N GLU A 163 -7.67 26.97 -0.54
CA GLU A 163 -7.84 27.60 0.78
C GLU A 163 -7.53 29.11 0.73
N ARG A 164 -6.46 29.50 0.01
CA ARG A 164 -6.09 30.91 -0.16
C ARG A 164 -7.11 31.70 -0.96
N LEU A 165 -7.65 31.10 -2.04
CA LEU A 165 -8.68 31.71 -2.88
C LEU A 165 -9.98 31.93 -2.09
N LEU A 166 -10.41 30.93 -1.32
CA LEU A 166 -11.70 30.99 -0.60
C LEU A 166 -11.65 31.74 0.73
N ARG A 167 -10.46 32.22 1.14
CA ARG A 167 -10.28 33.01 2.37
C ARG A 167 -11.16 34.26 2.42
N GLY A 168 -11.43 34.88 1.28
CA GLY A 168 -12.23 36.10 1.16
C GLY A 168 -13.74 35.88 0.95
N VAL A 169 -14.26 34.66 1.02
CA VAL A 169 -15.66 34.33 0.64
C VAL A 169 -16.48 33.83 1.84
N GLN A 170 -16.04 34.11 3.06
CA GLN A 170 -16.66 33.56 4.28
C GLN A 170 -17.93 34.29 4.70
N SER A 171 -18.13 35.53 4.24
CA SER A 171 -19.31 36.34 4.53
C SER A 171 -19.64 37.30 3.38
N GLN A 172 -20.87 37.81 3.36
CA GLN A 172 -21.30 38.82 2.40
C GLN A 172 -20.43 40.08 2.47
N ASP A 173 -20.02 40.50 3.67
CA ASP A 173 -19.12 41.63 3.89
C ASP A 173 -17.72 41.37 3.30
N ASP A 174 -17.21 40.14 3.38
CA ASP A 174 -15.92 39.77 2.77
C ASP A 174 -15.99 39.84 1.24
N ILE A 175 -17.12 39.42 0.66
CA ILE A 175 -17.38 39.48 -0.79
C ILE A 175 -17.47 40.94 -1.26
N GLU A 176 -18.16 41.80 -0.52
CA GLU A 176 -18.29 43.22 -0.85
C GLU A 176 -16.97 44.00 -0.67
N ALA A 177 -16.10 43.56 0.24
CA ALA A 177 -14.79 44.15 0.46
C ALA A 177 -13.70 43.62 -0.50
N MET A 178 -14.03 42.65 -1.34
CA MET A 178 -13.09 41.96 -2.23
C MET A 178 -12.67 42.84 -3.41
N SER A 179 -11.42 42.66 -3.86
CA SER A 179 -10.96 43.29 -5.10
C SER A 179 -11.58 42.61 -6.33
N ASP A 180 -11.78 43.36 -7.41
CA ASP A 180 -12.27 42.80 -8.68
C ASP A 180 -11.36 41.66 -9.21
N GLU A 181 -10.06 41.72 -8.93
CA GLU A 181 -9.08 40.69 -9.31
C GLU A 181 -9.29 39.39 -8.52
N ASP A 182 -9.48 39.47 -7.21
CA ASP A 182 -9.73 38.30 -6.37
C ASP A 182 -11.08 37.66 -6.70
N TYR A 183 -12.10 38.48 -6.98
CA TYR A 183 -13.40 38.01 -7.43
C TYR A 183 -13.29 37.24 -8.75
N GLN A 184 -12.53 37.78 -9.72
CA GLN A 184 -12.31 37.10 -10.99
C GLN A 184 -11.56 35.78 -10.79
N ARG A 185 -10.56 35.72 -9.91
CA ARG A 185 -9.83 34.46 -9.62
C ARG A 185 -10.74 33.38 -9.03
N ILE A 186 -11.65 33.74 -8.14
CA ILE A 186 -12.66 32.81 -7.60
C ILE A 186 -13.62 32.39 -8.71
N SER A 187 -14.10 33.33 -9.52
CA SER A 187 -14.96 33.03 -10.67
C SER A 187 -14.28 32.07 -11.65
N ASP A 188 -13.01 32.28 -11.96
CA ASP A 188 -12.21 31.41 -12.86
C ASP A 188 -11.98 30.01 -12.25
N TRP A 189 -11.84 29.94 -10.92
CA TRP A 189 -11.73 28.67 -10.21
C TRP A 189 -13.07 27.89 -10.21
N LEU A 190 -14.19 28.59 -10.04
CA LEU A 190 -15.53 28.03 -10.12
C LEU A 190 -16.01 27.79 -11.56
N ASP A 191 -15.29 28.32 -12.55
CA ASP A 191 -15.67 28.19 -13.95
C ASP A 191 -15.80 26.71 -14.35
N GLY A 192 -16.81 26.43 -15.18
CA GLY A 192 -17.19 25.06 -15.55
C GLY A 192 -18.09 24.32 -14.56
N THR A 193 -18.40 24.87 -13.38
CA THR A 193 -19.38 24.27 -12.43
C THR A 193 -20.78 24.85 -12.53
N GLN A 194 -20.96 25.98 -13.25
CA GLN A 194 -22.20 26.77 -13.30
C GLN A 194 -22.91 26.72 -14.67
N ASN A 195 -22.73 25.65 -15.45
CA ASN A 195 -23.15 25.62 -16.86
C ASN A 195 -24.66 25.38 -17.10
N ARG A 196 -25.46 25.08 -16.05
CA ARG A 196 -26.92 24.96 -16.15
C ARG A 196 -27.61 26.16 -15.50
N THR A 197 -28.47 26.82 -16.27
CA THR A 197 -29.31 27.93 -15.78
C THR A 197 -30.44 27.40 -14.89
N ASN A 198 -30.65 28.04 -13.72
CA ASN A 198 -31.72 27.74 -12.74
C ASN A 198 -31.63 26.39 -12.02
N ALA A 199 -30.44 25.80 -11.95
CA ALA A 199 -30.16 24.66 -11.09
C ALA A 199 -28.85 24.93 -10.36
N THR A 200 -28.84 24.76 -9.04
CA THR A 200 -27.66 24.82 -8.18
C THR A 200 -27.72 23.69 -7.15
N SER A 201 -26.58 23.29 -6.61
CA SER A 201 -26.52 22.23 -5.58
C SER A 201 -27.13 20.90 -6.06
N LEU A 202 -26.74 20.43 -7.24
CA LEU A 202 -27.16 19.13 -7.77
C LEU A 202 -26.32 18.02 -7.14
N ILE A 203 -26.57 17.73 -5.86
CA ILE A 203 -25.71 16.91 -5.00
C ILE A 203 -25.58 15.46 -5.50
N GLY A 204 -26.68 14.81 -5.85
CA GLY A 204 -26.63 13.44 -6.38
C GLY A 204 -25.90 13.36 -7.72
N ASP A 205 -26.13 14.33 -8.61
CA ASP A 205 -25.41 14.43 -9.89
C ASP A 205 -23.91 14.70 -9.68
N GLY A 206 -23.57 15.51 -8.67
CA GLY A 206 -22.21 15.78 -8.22
C GLY A 206 -21.52 14.53 -7.69
N LEU A 207 -22.19 13.75 -6.84
CA LEU A 207 -21.68 12.48 -6.31
C LEU A 207 -21.45 11.44 -7.42
N VAL A 208 -22.38 11.30 -8.36
CA VAL A 208 -22.21 10.42 -9.54
C VAL A 208 -21.03 10.87 -10.40
N SER A 209 -20.88 12.18 -10.61
CA SER A 209 -19.75 12.74 -11.36
C SER A 209 -18.40 12.46 -10.69
N CYS A 210 -18.35 12.61 -9.36
CA CYS A 210 -17.20 12.24 -8.56
C CYS A 210 -16.87 10.76 -8.66
N ALA A 211 -17.88 9.91 -8.54
CA ALA A 211 -17.72 8.47 -8.65
C ALA A 211 -17.19 8.07 -10.04
N ALA A 212 -17.53 8.82 -11.10
CA ALA A 212 -17.00 8.60 -12.44
C ALA A 212 -15.48 8.85 -12.57
N MET A 213 -14.84 9.55 -11.62
CA MET A 213 -13.38 9.65 -11.55
C MET A 213 -12.73 8.36 -11.06
N LEU A 214 -13.47 7.49 -10.36
CA LEU A 214 -12.98 6.24 -9.85
C LEU A 214 -13.00 5.15 -10.94
N PRO A 215 -11.91 4.39 -11.11
CA PRO A 215 -11.88 3.26 -12.04
C PRO A 215 -13.01 2.26 -11.73
N GLY A 216 -13.75 1.85 -12.76
CA GLY A 216 -14.81 0.84 -12.65
C GLY A 216 -16.22 1.38 -12.48
N PHE A 217 -16.42 2.65 -12.13
CA PHE A 217 -17.77 3.25 -12.04
C PHE A 217 -18.39 3.49 -13.43
N ALA A 218 -17.68 4.21 -14.31
CA ALA A 218 -18.21 4.62 -15.62
C ALA A 218 -18.43 3.46 -16.62
N TYR A 219 -17.73 2.34 -16.45
CA TYR A 219 -17.78 1.21 -17.38
C TYR A 219 -18.78 0.11 -16.99
N GLY A 220 -19.64 0.34 -15.98
CA GLY A 220 -20.68 -0.60 -15.57
C GLY A 220 -20.13 -2.00 -15.23
N SER A 221 -18.84 -2.06 -14.88
CA SER A 221 -18.20 -3.32 -14.56
C SER A 221 -18.69 -3.71 -13.18
N ALA A 222 -19.69 -4.60 -13.14
CA ALA A 222 -19.96 -5.43 -11.97
C ALA A 222 -18.61 -5.90 -11.41
N PRO A 223 -18.44 -6.00 -10.08
CA PRO A 223 -17.17 -6.42 -9.48
C PRO A 223 -16.73 -7.69 -10.21
N GLN A 224 -15.73 -7.54 -11.09
CA GLN A 224 -15.26 -8.64 -11.89
C GLN A 224 -14.63 -9.57 -10.87
N THR A 225 -15.21 -10.77 -10.80
CA THR A 225 -14.77 -11.93 -10.04
C THR A 225 -13.31 -11.83 -9.59
N ASP A 226 -13.12 -11.61 -8.29
CA ASP A 226 -11.98 -12.03 -7.47
C ASP A 226 -10.55 -11.74 -7.99
N GLY A 227 -10.26 -10.58 -8.61
CA GLY A 227 -8.84 -10.29 -8.90
C GLY A 227 -8.37 -8.96 -9.49
N GLU A 228 -9.22 -8.02 -9.89
CA GLU A 228 -8.74 -6.86 -10.70
C GLU A 228 -9.00 -5.46 -10.13
N ARG A 229 -9.71 -5.32 -9.00
CA ARG A 229 -9.59 -4.07 -8.22
C ARG A 229 -8.40 -4.19 -7.30
N ASN A 230 -7.23 -3.77 -7.80
CA ASN A 230 -6.03 -3.65 -6.97
C ASN A 230 -6.15 -2.54 -5.90
N ARG A 231 -7.20 -1.71 -5.92
CA ARG A 231 -7.38 -0.61 -4.96
C ARG A 231 -8.84 -0.50 -4.51
N ALA A 232 -9.05 -0.41 -3.20
CA ALA A 232 -10.31 0.03 -2.62
C ALA A 232 -10.63 1.47 -3.11
N ALA A 233 -11.90 1.84 -3.16
CA ALA A 233 -12.34 3.14 -3.65
C ALA A 233 -13.28 3.80 -2.64
N SER A 234 -13.03 5.07 -2.31
CA SER A 234 -13.88 5.85 -1.42
C SER A 234 -14.08 7.29 -1.90
N ILE A 235 -15.17 7.89 -1.45
CA ILE A 235 -15.53 9.28 -1.74
C ILE A 235 -15.75 9.99 -0.40
N VAL A 236 -15.22 11.20 -0.26
CA VAL A 236 -15.54 12.10 0.86
C VAL A 236 -16.35 13.26 0.31
N LEU A 237 -17.67 13.23 0.52
CA LEU A 237 -18.63 14.20 0.03
C LEU A 237 -18.85 15.32 1.05
N ALA A 238 -18.52 16.56 0.68
CA ALA A 238 -18.82 17.75 1.46
C ALA A 238 -19.97 18.57 0.87
N THR A 239 -21.06 18.72 1.62
CA THR A 239 -22.26 19.48 1.22
C THR A 239 -23.12 19.83 2.45
N ASP A 240 -24.01 20.80 2.32
CA ASP A 240 -25.04 21.13 3.32
C ASP A 240 -26.36 20.36 3.12
N ASN A 241 -26.44 19.53 2.08
CA ASN A 241 -27.65 18.80 1.65
C ASN A 241 -28.84 19.70 1.28
N VAL A 242 -28.59 20.94 0.86
CA VAL A 242 -29.63 21.88 0.41
C VAL A 242 -29.72 21.87 -1.11
N VAL A 243 -30.62 21.04 -1.65
CA VAL A 243 -30.83 20.92 -3.11
C VAL A 243 -31.62 22.11 -3.65
N SER A 244 -31.14 22.73 -4.73
CA SER A 244 -31.83 23.85 -5.40
C SER A 244 -31.94 23.63 -6.90
N GLY A 245 -32.84 22.73 -7.30
CA GLY A 245 -33.08 22.39 -8.70
C GLY A 245 -33.79 21.05 -8.83
N ASP A 246 -33.81 20.54 -10.06
CA ASP A 246 -34.29 19.19 -10.37
C ASP A 246 -33.08 18.31 -10.71
N PRO A 247 -32.56 17.53 -9.74
CA PRO A 247 -31.40 16.68 -9.97
C PRO A 247 -31.78 15.46 -10.81
N THR A 248 -30.83 14.95 -11.60
CA THR A 248 -31.04 13.70 -12.35
C THR A 248 -31.04 12.50 -11.40
N TYR A 249 -30.17 12.54 -10.39
CA TYR A 249 -30.07 11.58 -9.31
C TYR A 249 -30.30 12.28 -7.97
N THR A 250 -31.17 11.71 -7.15
CA THR A 250 -31.22 12.08 -5.73
C THR A 250 -29.95 11.62 -5.01
N LEU A 251 -29.66 12.18 -3.83
CA LEU A 251 -28.51 11.73 -3.01
C LEU A 251 -28.61 10.23 -2.68
N GLY A 252 -29.81 9.75 -2.33
CA GLY A 252 -30.05 8.33 -2.07
C GLY A 252 -29.75 7.44 -3.28
N GLU A 253 -30.26 7.80 -4.47
CA GLU A 253 -29.97 7.03 -5.70
C GLU A 253 -28.49 7.05 -6.07
N ALA A 254 -27.81 8.18 -5.86
CA ALA A 254 -26.37 8.27 -6.08
C ALA A 254 -25.58 7.37 -5.11
N LEU A 255 -25.99 7.32 -3.84
CA LEU A 255 -25.42 6.41 -2.85
C LEU A 255 -25.66 4.94 -3.22
N ASP A 256 -26.88 4.58 -3.65
CA ASP A 256 -27.21 3.24 -4.15
C ASP A 256 -26.28 2.84 -5.31
N LEU A 257 -26.04 3.74 -6.26
CA LEU A 257 -25.15 3.50 -7.40
C LEU A 257 -23.69 3.28 -6.96
N THR A 258 -23.19 4.09 -6.03
CA THR A 258 -21.82 3.93 -5.49
C THR A 258 -21.68 2.63 -4.68
N ALA A 259 -22.66 2.30 -3.86
CA ALA A 259 -22.68 1.08 -3.06
C ALA A 259 -22.76 -0.18 -3.93
N ALA A 260 -23.55 -0.15 -5.02
CA ALA A 260 -23.67 -1.26 -5.97
C ALA A 260 -22.33 -1.66 -6.62
N VAL A 261 -21.39 -0.70 -6.73
CA VAL A 261 -20.05 -0.96 -7.22
C VAL A 261 -19.00 -0.99 -6.11
N GLY A 262 -19.37 -1.06 -4.83
CA GLY A 262 -18.43 -1.17 -3.72
C GLY A 262 -17.57 0.08 -3.47
N ILE A 263 -18.08 1.26 -3.81
CA ILE A 263 -17.45 2.55 -3.45
C ILE A 263 -18.11 3.04 -2.15
N GLY A 264 -17.31 3.23 -1.10
CA GLY A 264 -17.79 3.81 0.16
C GLY A 264 -17.89 5.33 0.06
N VAL A 265 -18.95 5.92 0.61
CA VAL A 265 -19.15 7.38 0.64
C VAL A 265 -19.22 7.84 2.08
N ASP A 266 -18.30 8.72 2.48
CA ASP A 266 -18.30 9.38 3.77
C ASP A 266 -18.77 10.84 3.58
N GLY A 267 -19.61 11.33 4.48
CA GLY A 267 -20.24 12.64 4.40
C GLY A 267 -19.61 13.65 5.36
N LEU A 268 -19.35 14.86 4.89
CA LEU A 268 -18.88 15.99 5.67
C LEU A 268 -19.86 17.16 5.50
N TYR A 269 -20.46 17.60 6.60
CA TYR A 269 -21.41 18.71 6.55
C TYR A 269 -20.70 20.05 6.28
N SER A 270 -21.11 20.74 5.20
CA SER A 270 -20.58 22.05 4.77
C SER A 270 -21.64 23.15 4.89
N GLY A 271 -22.15 23.38 6.10
CA GLY A 271 -23.19 24.38 6.37
C GLY A 271 -23.06 25.10 7.71
N PRO A 272 -23.98 26.03 8.02
CA PRO A 272 -23.97 26.76 9.29
C PRO A 272 -24.16 25.81 10.48
N ARG A 273 -23.49 26.10 11.59
CA ARG A 273 -23.59 25.29 12.82
C ARG A 273 -25.01 25.22 13.36
N GLU A 274 -25.77 26.29 13.17
CA GLU A 274 -27.18 26.38 13.58
C GLU A 274 -28.08 25.39 12.84
N SER A 275 -27.64 24.91 11.68
CA SER A 275 -28.37 24.00 10.79
C SER A 275 -27.84 22.56 10.83
N GLU A 276 -26.82 22.26 11.66
CA GLU A 276 -26.25 20.91 11.78
C GLU A 276 -27.26 19.87 12.31
N ASP A 277 -28.23 20.29 13.12
CA ASP A 277 -29.35 19.46 13.59
C ASP A 277 -30.62 19.64 12.73
N GLY A 278 -30.48 20.31 11.58
CA GLY A 278 -31.56 20.54 10.61
C GLY A 278 -32.03 19.26 9.92
N ALA A 279 -33.16 19.35 9.22
CA ALA A 279 -33.74 18.22 8.51
C ALA A 279 -32.81 17.69 7.41
N GLU A 280 -32.15 18.60 6.70
CA GLU A 280 -31.25 18.34 5.57
C GLU A 280 -29.98 17.60 6.04
N SER A 281 -29.35 18.08 7.12
CA SER A 281 -28.19 17.42 7.75
C SER A 281 -28.55 16.04 8.32
N SER A 282 -29.71 15.91 8.98
CA SER A 282 -30.19 14.64 9.53
C SER A 282 -30.53 13.61 8.43
N ASP A 283 -31.11 14.06 7.32
CA ASP A 283 -31.38 13.24 6.15
C ASP A 283 -30.07 12.74 5.52
N MET A 284 -29.10 13.64 5.31
CA MET A 284 -27.76 13.27 4.82
C MET A 284 -27.07 12.27 5.74
N ARG A 285 -27.12 12.49 7.06
CA ARG A 285 -26.58 11.55 8.07
C ARG A 285 -27.20 10.17 7.90
N THR A 286 -28.54 10.12 7.84
CA THR A 286 -29.28 8.85 7.71
C THR A 286 -28.93 8.12 6.42
N LEU A 287 -28.87 8.85 5.29
CA LEU A 287 -28.53 8.30 4.00
C LEU A 287 -27.08 7.78 3.98
N VAL A 288 -26.12 8.55 4.45
CA VAL A 288 -24.70 8.15 4.47
C VAL A 288 -24.48 6.95 5.40
N GLU A 289 -25.00 6.99 6.63
CA GLU A 289 -24.81 5.92 7.63
C GLU A 289 -25.52 4.63 7.22
N SER A 290 -26.70 4.71 6.60
CA SER A 290 -27.41 3.51 6.10
C SER A 290 -26.65 2.78 4.98
N HIS A 291 -25.76 3.48 4.27
CA HIS A 291 -24.87 2.90 3.24
C HIS A 291 -23.47 2.53 3.79
N GLY A 292 -23.29 2.54 5.12
CA GLY A 292 -22.03 2.18 5.77
C GLY A 292 -20.98 3.28 5.80
N GLY A 293 -21.33 4.49 5.36
CA GLY A 293 -20.53 5.70 5.45
C GLY A 293 -20.49 6.29 6.86
N VAL A 294 -19.55 7.21 7.09
CA VAL A 294 -19.48 8.04 8.29
C VAL A 294 -19.97 9.43 7.94
N PHE A 295 -20.79 10.03 8.80
CA PHE A 295 -21.21 11.41 8.67
C PHE A 295 -20.52 12.27 9.74
N LEU A 296 -19.84 13.34 9.32
CA LEU A 296 -19.14 14.27 10.20
C LEU A 296 -19.75 15.66 10.11
N THR A 297 -19.78 16.34 11.24
CA THR A 297 -20.07 17.78 11.31
C THR A 297 -18.85 18.54 11.80
N GLN A 298 -18.85 19.86 11.62
CA GLN A 298 -17.72 20.68 12.05
C GLN A 298 -17.69 20.84 13.57
N SER A 299 -18.85 20.75 14.23
CA SER A 299 -18.98 20.91 15.69
C SER A 299 -18.79 19.64 16.51
N SER A 300 -18.95 18.45 15.90
CA SER A 300 -19.11 17.19 16.64
C SER A 300 -17.84 16.78 17.37
N GLY A 301 -16.68 17.34 17.06
CA GLY A 301 -15.42 16.98 17.72
C GLY A 301 -15.03 15.51 17.50
N ASP A 302 -15.79 14.77 16.69
CA ASP A 302 -15.39 13.49 16.13
C ASP A 302 -14.12 13.76 15.35
N SER A 303 -13.03 13.20 15.88
CA SER A 303 -11.70 13.56 15.39
C SER A 303 -11.57 13.08 13.95
N ILE A 304 -10.90 13.87 13.12
CA ILE A 304 -10.49 13.45 11.77
C ILE A 304 -9.80 12.07 11.84
N ASP A 305 -9.11 11.79 12.95
CA ASP A 305 -8.50 10.48 13.24
C ASP A 305 -9.52 9.33 13.33
N ASP A 306 -10.77 9.59 13.77
CA ASP A 306 -11.85 8.59 13.78
C ASP A 306 -12.35 8.29 12.37
N LEU A 307 -12.41 9.31 11.51
CA LEU A 307 -12.73 9.11 10.09
C LEU A 307 -11.62 8.32 9.41
N VAL A 308 -10.36 8.74 9.57
CA VAL A 308 -9.19 8.04 9.03
C VAL A 308 -9.17 6.59 9.51
N ARG A 309 -9.38 6.37 10.81
CA ARG A 309 -9.43 5.03 11.41
C ARG A 309 -10.57 4.19 10.88
N ARG A 310 -11.79 4.71 10.72
CA ARG A 310 -12.91 3.94 10.16
C ARG A 310 -12.75 3.65 8.67
N ILE A 311 -12.19 4.62 7.95
CA ILE A 311 -11.76 4.46 6.55
C ILE A 311 -10.69 3.35 6.45
N ASP A 312 -9.81 3.22 7.45
CA ASP A 312 -8.80 2.16 7.53
C ASP A 312 -9.36 0.82 8.06
N GLU A 313 -10.29 0.82 9.02
CA GLU A 313 -10.88 -0.40 9.61
C GLU A 313 -11.72 -1.21 8.61
N ARG A 314 -12.40 -0.55 7.66
CA ARG A 314 -13.11 -1.20 6.54
C ARG A 314 -12.20 -2.08 5.66
N ARG A 315 -10.87 -2.00 5.83
CA ARG A 315 -9.84 -2.66 5.02
C ARG A 315 -9.39 -4.04 5.52
N SER A 316 -9.66 -4.36 6.78
CA SER A 316 -8.87 -5.37 7.51
C SER A 316 -8.95 -6.80 6.96
N ASP A 317 -9.99 -7.17 6.20
CA ASP A 317 -10.11 -8.53 5.63
C ASP A 317 -9.41 -8.71 4.26
N GLU A 318 -9.29 -7.67 3.42
CA GLU A 318 -8.67 -7.76 2.08
C GLU A 318 -7.14 -7.55 2.09
N GLN A 319 -6.64 -6.83 3.10
CA GLN A 319 -5.23 -6.45 3.20
C GLN A 319 -4.31 -7.63 3.54
N ASP A 320 -4.81 -8.60 4.32
CA ASP A 320 -4.06 -9.80 4.71
C ASP A 320 -3.79 -10.74 3.51
N GLU A 321 -4.67 -10.75 2.51
CA GLU A 321 -4.48 -11.51 1.28
C GLU A 321 -3.49 -10.82 0.33
N GLN A 322 -3.56 -9.50 0.19
CA GLN A 322 -2.65 -8.73 -0.66
C GLN A 322 -1.23 -8.65 -0.10
N THR A 323 -1.05 -8.61 1.23
CA THR A 323 0.27 -8.62 1.89
C THR A 323 1.11 -9.85 1.49
N ARG A 324 0.47 -10.97 1.11
CA ARG A 324 1.15 -12.16 0.60
C ARG A 324 1.63 -12.03 -0.85
N SER A 325 1.04 -11.13 -1.63
CA SER A 325 1.35 -10.91 -3.05
C SER A 325 2.54 -9.97 -3.29
N ALA A 326 2.89 -9.14 -2.31
CA ALA A 326 3.96 -8.13 -2.35
C ALA A 326 5.33 -8.62 -1.83
N LEU A 327 5.52 -9.93 -1.69
CA LEU A 327 6.80 -10.50 -1.25
C LEU A 327 7.82 -10.51 -2.39
N VAL A 328 8.92 -9.79 -2.22
CA VAL A 328 10.02 -9.75 -3.17
C VAL A 328 11.24 -10.49 -2.60
N ASP A 329 11.88 -11.31 -3.44
CA ASP A 329 13.12 -12.00 -3.08
C ASP A 329 14.20 -11.01 -2.62
N ALA A 330 14.77 -11.24 -1.44
CA ALA A 330 15.81 -10.43 -0.83
C ALA A 330 17.12 -11.23 -0.60
N PRO A 331 17.80 -11.67 -1.67
CA PRO A 331 18.95 -12.56 -1.56
C PRO A 331 20.21 -11.89 -0.97
N GLY A 332 20.22 -10.55 -0.86
CA GLY A 332 21.13 -9.72 -0.05
C GLY A 332 22.55 -10.25 0.17
N TRP A 333 23.00 -10.23 1.43
CA TRP A 333 24.32 -10.69 1.85
C TRP A 333 24.52 -12.21 1.77
N TRP A 334 23.45 -12.99 1.64
CA TRP A 334 23.50 -14.45 1.53
C TRP A 334 24.19 -14.90 0.23
N THR A 335 23.94 -14.21 -0.88
CA THR A 335 24.62 -14.50 -2.17
C THR A 335 26.11 -14.22 -2.10
N LEU A 336 26.50 -13.11 -1.47
CA LEU A 336 27.89 -12.75 -1.25
C LEU A 336 28.59 -13.78 -0.35
N ALA A 337 27.96 -14.19 0.74
CA ALA A 337 28.48 -15.23 1.63
C ALA A 337 28.68 -16.56 0.89
N LEU A 338 27.74 -16.97 0.04
CA LEU A 338 27.84 -18.18 -0.77
C LEU A 338 29.02 -18.09 -1.76
N ALA A 339 29.16 -16.96 -2.46
CA ALA A 339 30.25 -16.73 -3.41
C ALA A 339 31.64 -16.80 -2.72
N ILE A 340 31.77 -16.21 -1.53
CA ILE A 340 33.00 -16.25 -0.74
C ILE A 340 33.31 -17.69 -0.29
N ALA A 341 32.32 -18.41 0.24
CA ALA A 341 32.50 -19.80 0.69
C ALA A 341 32.92 -20.73 -0.46
N ALA A 342 32.27 -20.60 -1.63
CA ALA A 342 32.61 -21.36 -2.83
C ALA A 342 34.01 -21.00 -3.36
N GLY A 343 34.36 -19.70 -3.39
CA GLY A 343 35.69 -19.24 -3.79
C GLY A 343 36.80 -19.75 -2.87
N ALA A 344 36.59 -19.68 -1.55
CA ALA A 344 37.53 -20.20 -0.56
C ALA A 344 37.71 -21.73 -0.73
N TRP A 345 36.63 -22.46 -0.98
CA TRP A 345 36.68 -23.90 -1.25
C TRP A 345 37.51 -24.23 -2.50
N LEU A 346 37.34 -23.48 -3.59
CA LEU A 346 38.12 -23.64 -4.81
C LEU A 346 39.63 -23.42 -4.56
N VAL A 347 39.99 -22.41 -3.78
CA VAL A 347 41.41 -22.13 -3.45
C VAL A 347 42.01 -23.25 -2.60
N VAL A 348 41.30 -23.72 -1.57
CA VAL A 348 41.78 -24.80 -0.70
C VAL A 348 41.89 -26.12 -1.47
N SER A 349 40.89 -26.46 -2.29
CA SER A 349 40.91 -27.67 -3.12
C SER A 349 41.99 -27.63 -4.21
N TRP A 350 42.27 -26.46 -4.79
CA TRP A 350 43.39 -26.28 -5.70
C TRP A 350 44.74 -26.46 -5.02
N ARG A 351 44.91 -25.95 -3.78
CA ARG A 351 46.10 -26.21 -2.97
C ARG A 351 46.27 -27.68 -2.60
N LEU A 352 45.18 -28.42 -2.41
CA LEU A 352 45.23 -29.87 -2.13
C LEU A 352 45.64 -30.71 -3.34
N ARG A 353 45.47 -30.20 -4.57
CA ARG A 353 45.90 -30.88 -5.81
C ARG A 353 47.39 -30.69 -6.14
N ARG A 354 48.03 -29.65 -5.58
CA ARG A 354 49.45 -29.32 -5.80
C ARG A 354 50.31 -29.96 -4.74
#